data_AF-A0A4Y2DYD1-F1
#
_entry.id   AF-A0A4Y2DYD1-F1
#
_cell.length_a   1.000
_cell.length_b   1.000
_cell.length_c   1.000
_cell.angle_alpha   90.00
_cell.angle_beta   90.00
_cell.angle_gamma   90.00
#
_symmetry.space_group_name_H-M   'P 1'
#
loop_
_entity.id
_entity.type
_entity.pdbx_description
1 polymer ?
#
loop_
_entity_poly.entity_id
_entity_poly.type
_entity_poly.pdbx_seq_one_letter_code
_entity_poly.pdbx_strand_id
1 'polypeptide(L)'
;MRLSNKSTPFLYKLYETTHNEIPVPHPPSSLVDIRSDSEDGDSLPHQDESRLDFSVEEGPQPFSQSELNDIVRDLGLSKHGAELLGSRLKNKILLTPGTSFSWYRYQEKGFTQFFSKEGNLVFRNDIQGIMKCFDIEYDPSEWHLFIYSSKTSLKAVFLHNGNSFSSFSLGHSVHLEENYNDF
;
A
#
# COMPACT_ATOMS: atom_id res chain seq x y z
N MET A 1 -0.96 -8.78 61.68
CA MET A 1 -2.37 -8.94 61.25
C MET A 1 -2.55 -8.11 59.99
N ARG A 2 -2.85 -8.77 58.86
CA ARG A 2 -3.08 -8.15 57.54
C ARG A 2 -4.39 -7.36 57.55
N LEU A 3 -4.46 -6.35 56.68
CA LEU A 3 -5.61 -5.77 55.93
C LEU A 3 -5.15 -4.37 55.45
N SER A 4 -5.41 -3.83 54.27
CA SER A 4 -5.87 -4.29 52.96
C SER A 4 -5.73 -3.04 52.06
N ASN A 5 -4.77 -3.01 51.13
CA ASN A 5 -4.75 -1.97 50.11
C ASN A 5 -5.73 -2.40 49.00
N LYS A 6 -6.87 -1.72 48.92
CA LYS A 6 -7.76 -1.79 47.76
C LYS A 6 -7.20 -0.86 46.69
N SER A 7 -6.65 -1.43 45.62
CA SER A 7 -6.55 -0.75 44.34
C SER A 7 -6.93 -1.75 43.26
N THR A 8 -8.02 -1.42 42.59
CA THR A 8 -8.69 -2.17 41.52
C THR A 8 -7.77 -2.38 40.31
N PRO A 9 -7.72 -3.58 39.69
CA PRO A 9 -7.06 -3.76 38.42
C PRO A 9 -8.00 -3.33 37.29
N PHE A 10 -7.62 -2.28 36.54
CA PHE A 10 -8.19 -1.99 35.23
C PHE A 10 -7.70 -3.06 34.25
N LEU A 11 -8.58 -4.00 33.91
CA LEU A 11 -8.34 -4.99 32.87
C LEU A 11 -8.56 -4.32 31.50
N TYR A 12 -7.47 -4.06 30.77
CA TYR A 12 -7.54 -3.83 29.34
C TYR A 12 -7.86 -5.16 28.65
N LYS A 13 -9.02 -5.24 28.01
CA LYS A 13 -9.41 -6.40 27.19
C LYS A 13 -8.76 -6.22 25.82
N LEU A 14 -7.68 -6.97 25.59
CA LEU A 14 -7.07 -7.15 24.27
C LEU A 14 -8.13 -7.76 23.34
N TYR A 15 -8.42 -7.12 22.22
CA TYR A 15 -9.17 -7.77 21.13
C TYR A 15 -8.24 -8.78 20.46
N GLU A 16 -8.32 -10.04 20.90
CA GLU A 16 -7.89 -11.18 20.10
C GLU A 16 -8.88 -11.34 18.94
N THR A 17 -8.50 -10.89 17.75
CA THR A 17 -9.20 -11.24 16.51
C THR A 17 -8.83 -12.69 16.18
N THR A 18 -9.67 -13.63 16.58
CA THR A 18 -9.56 -15.02 16.15
C THR A 18 -9.83 -15.10 14.65
N HIS A 19 -8.89 -15.73 13.97
CA HIS A 19 -8.94 -16.07 12.56
C HIS A 19 -10.08 -17.08 12.32
N ASN A 20 -10.75 -16.93 11.18
CA ASN A 20 -11.81 -17.78 10.60
C ASN A 20 -13.25 -17.35 10.92
N GLU A 21 -13.85 -16.60 9.99
CA GLU A 21 -15.00 -17.05 9.19
C GLU A 21 -15.46 -15.89 8.27
N ILE A 22 -14.90 -15.83 7.05
CA ILE A 22 -15.53 -15.09 5.95
C ILE A 22 -16.64 -16.01 5.42
N PRO A 23 -17.92 -15.60 5.37
CA PRO A 23 -18.96 -16.45 4.81
C PRO A 23 -18.75 -16.63 3.31
N VAL A 24 -18.70 -17.88 2.87
CA VAL A 24 -18.69 -18.22 1.44
C VAL A 24 -20.13 -18.07 0.91
N PRO A 25 -20.35 -17.36 -0.22
CA PRO A 25 -21.68 -17.27 -0.81
C PRO A 25 -22.14 -18.64 -1.31
N HIS A 26 -23.36 -19.04 -0.94
CA HIS A 26 -23.98 -20.26 -1.45
C HIS A 26 -24.69 -19.99 -2.78
N PRO A 27 -24.56 -20.88 -3.77
CA PRO A 27 -25.37 -20.80 -4.98
C PRO A 27 -26.86 -21.01 -4.64
N PRO A 28 -27.79 -20.36 -5.35
CA PRO A 28 -29.23 -20.46 -5.09
C PRO A 28 -29.73 -21.91 -5.24
N SER A 29 -30.57 -22.36 -4.29
CA SER A 29 -31.01 -23.76 -4.15
C SER A 29 -32.12 -24.22 -5.11
N SER A 30 -32.30 -23.55 -6.25
CA SER A 30 -33.22 -24.02 -7.30
C SER A 30 -32.55 -23.93 -8.66
N LEU A 31 -32.06 -25.07 -9.14
CA LEU A 31 -31.97 -25.32 -10.57
C LEU A 31 -33.40 -25.31 -11.10
N VAL A 32 -33.74 -24.34 -11.94
CA VAL A 32 -34.93 -24.44 -12.77
C VAL A 32 -34.65 -25.60 -13.72
N ASP A 33 -35.36 -26.71 -13.51
CA ASP A 33 -35.39 -27.86 -14.41
C ASP A 33 -35.78 -27.38 -15.81
N ILE A 34 -34.80 -27.26 -16.71
CA ILE A 34 -35.09 -27.12 -18.13
C ILE A 34 -35.42 -28.52 -18.65
N ARG A 35 -36.69 -28.91 -18.52
CA ARG A 35 -37.26 -29.95 -19.38
C ARG A 35 -38.77 -29.78 -19.52
N SER A 36 -39.21 -29.28 -20.66
CA SER A 36 -40.02 -30.08 -21.59
C SER A 36 -40.41 -29.27 -22.82
N ASP A 37 -40.37 -30.00 -23.93
CA ASP A 37 -40.76 -29.69 -25.28
C ASP A 37 -42.29 -29.48 -25.39
N SER A 38 -42.73 -28.35 -25.95
CA SER A 38 -44.06 -28.21 -26.55
C SER A 38 -44.09 -27.01 -27.50
N GLU A 39 -44.29 -27.27 -28.79
CA GLU A 39 -44.63 -26.29 -29.82
C GLU A 39 -46.00 -25.64 -29.52
N ASP A 40 -46.06 -24.31 -29.44
CA ASP A 40 -47.11 -23.48 -30.07
C ASP A 40 -46.70 -22.00 -29.99
N GLY A 41 -46.99 -21.24 -31.04
CA GLY A 41 -46.36 -19.95 -31.33
C GLY A 41 -46.79 -18.80 -30.44
N ASP A 42 -45.84 -17.89 -30.17
CA ASP A 42 -46.03 -16.47 -30.47
C ASP A 42 -44.67 -15.77 -30.60
N SER A 43 -44.58 -14.83 -31.53
CA SER A 43 -43.34 -14.17 -31.95
C SER A 43 -42.87 -13.18 -30.89
N LEU A 44 -41.81 -13.49 -30.15
CA LEU A 44 -41.10 -12.49 -29.35
C LEU A 44 -39.93 -11.90 -30.15
N PRO A 45 -39.77 -10.56 -30.15
CA PRO A 45 -38.75 -9.92 -30.96
C PRO A 45 -37.37 -10.35 -30.48
N HIS A 46 -36.57 -10.83 -31.43
CA HIS A 46 -35.15 -11.05 -31.30
C HIS A 46 -34.55 -9.78 -30.68
N GLN A 47 -34.27 -9.80 -29.37
CA GLN A 47 -33.37 -8.79 -28.83
C GLN A 47 -32.04 -9.07 -29.50
N ASP A 48 -31.73 -8.17 -30.43
CA ASP A 48 -30.41 -7.97 -30.99
C ASP A 48 -29.52 -7.68 -29.78
N GLU A 49 -28.99 -8.75 -29.18
CA GLU A 49 -27.83 -8.72 -28.32
C GLU A 49 -26.82 -7.94 -29.13
N SER A 50 -26.72 -6.64 -28.83
CA SER A 50 -25.75 -5.76 -29.44
C SER A 50 -24.43 -6.43 -29.18
N ARG A 51 -23.93 -7.12 -30.21
CA ARG A 51 -22.60 -7.70 -30.20
C ARG A 51 -21.74 -6.49 -29.98
N LEU A 52 -21.32 -6.31 -28.74
CA LEU A 52 -20.44 -5.25 -28.35
C LEU A 52 -19.26 -5.47 -29.27
N ASP A 53 -19.17 -4.61 -30.28
CA ASP A 53 -18.15 -4.70 -31.31
C ASP A 53 -16.89 -4.27 -30.58
N PHE A 54 -16.33 -5.22 -29.82
CA PHE A 54 -14.96 -5.16 -29.37
C PHE A 54 -14.19 -5.14 -30.68
N SER A 55 -13.96 -3.94 -31.21
CA SER A 55 -12.89 -3.72 -32.16
C SER A 55 -11.67 -4.27 -31.45
N VAL A 56 -11.32 -5.50 -31.79
CA VAL A 56 -10.11 -6.15 -31.34
C VAL A 56 -9.02 -5.34 -32.02
N GLU A 57 -8.51 -4.33 -31.32
CA GLU A 57 -7.24 -3.73 -31.65
C GLU A 57 -6.22 -4.86 -31.49
N GLU A 58 -6.00 -5.59 -32.58
CA GLU A 58 -5.27 -6.85 -32.63
C GLU A 58 -3.76 -6.56 -32.62
N GLY A 59 -3.33 -5.91 -31.55
CA GLY A 59 -1.95 -5.53 -31.28
C GLY A 59 -1.60 -5.79 -29.82
N PRO A 60 -0.34 -6.12 -29.50
CA PRO A 60 0.10 -6.14 -28.11
C PRO A 60 -0.12 -4.75 -27.52
N GLN A 61 -0.89 -4.64 -26.43
CA GLN A 61 -1.03 -3.40 -25.67
C GLN A 61 0.15 -3.32 -24.68
N PRO A 62 1.17 -2.48 -24.92
CA PRO A 62 2.30 -2.40 -24.03
C PRO A 62 1.94 -1.59 -22.78
N PHE A 63 2.48 -1.98 -21.63
CA PHE A 63 2.34 -1.24 -20.39
C PHE A 63 3.09 0.10 -20.46
N SER A 64 2.43 1.14 -20.00
CA SER A 64 2.99 2.44 -19.68
C SER A 64 3.89 2.38 -18.43
N GLN A 65 4.64 3.46 -18.18
CA GLN A 65 5.44 3.59 -16.97
C GLN A 65 4.59 3.54 -15.70
N SER A 66 3.42 4.17 -15.68
CA SER A 66 2.51 4.16 -14.52
C SER A 66 2.00 2.76 -14.24
N GLU A 67 1.55 2.03 -15.27
CA GLU A 67 1.06 0.66 -15.10
C GLU A 67 2.16 -0.28 -14.60
N LEU A 68 3.38 -0.15 -15.13
CA LEU A 68 4.53 -0.91 -14.61
C LEU A 68 4.79 -0.59 -13.12
N ASN A 69 4.70 0.68 -12.74
CA ASN A 69 4.90 1.11 -11.35
C ASN A 69 3.79 0.60 -10.43
N ASP A 70 2.54 0.61 -10.91
CA ASP A 70 1.39 0.08 -10.19
C ASP A 70 1.54 -1.43 -9.97
N ILE A 71 1.93 -2.20 -10.99
CA ILE A 71 2.20 -3.65 -10.85
C ILE A 71 3.32 -3.90 -9.83
N VAL A 72 4.41 -3.13 -9.89
CA VAL A 72 5.53 -3.27 -8.94
C VAL A 72 5.07 -3.00 -7.50
N ARG A 73 4.23 -1.98 -7.31
CA ARG A 73 3.67 -1.60 -6.01
C ARG A 73 2.69 -2.65 -5.49
N ASP A 74 1.73 -3.06 -6.31
CA ASP A 74 0.64 -3.96 -5.93
C ASP A 74 1.14 -5.37 -5.62
N LEU A 75 2.19 -5.81 -6.32
CA LEU A 75 2.88 -7.07 -6.05
C LEU A 75 3.95 -6.97 -4.95
N GLY A 76 4.24 -5.77 -4.43
CA GLY A 76 5.25 -5.55 -3.40
C GLY A 76 6.65 -6.00 -3.82
N LEU A 77 7.03 -5.81 -5.08
CA LEU A 77 8.29 -6.34 -5.61
C LEU A 77 9.51 -5.61 -5.00
N SER A 78 10.54 -6.39 -4.68
CA SER A 78 11.85 -5.84 -4.34
C SER A 78 12.46 -5.08 -5.55
N LYS A 79 13.45 -4.22 -5.32
CA LYS A 79 14.16 -3.50 -6.39
C LYS A 79 14.64 -4.44 -7.51
N HIS A 80 15.22 -5.57 -7.11
CA HIS A 80 15.69 -6.57 -8.06
C HIS A 80 14.53 -7.28 -8.78
N GLY A 81 13.45 -7.57 -8.06
CA GLY A 81 12.23 -8.15 -8.64
C GLY A 81 11.57 -7.23 -9.68
N ALA A 82 11.44 -5.94 -9.36
CA ALA A 82 10.90 -4.92 -10.25
C ALA A 82 11.75 -4.77 -11.53
N GLU A 83 13.08 -4.77 -11.37
CA GLU A 83 14.00 -4.75 -12.50
C GLU A 83 13.91 -6.01 -13.36
N LEU A 84 13.87 -7.19 -12.74
CA LEU A 84 13.73 -8.46 -13.45
C LEU A 84 12.40 -8.53 -14.22
N LEU A 85 11.30 -8.07 -13.61
CA LEU A 85 10.00 -7.95 -14.24
C LEU A 85 10.08 -7.01 -15.45
N GLY A 86 10.57 -5.79 -15.27
CA GLY A 86 10.70 -4.80 -16.34
C GLY A 86 11.57 -5.30 -17.50
N SER A 87 12.67 -5.99 -17.21
CA SER A 87 13.52 -6.63 -18.22
C SER A 87 12.79 -7.70 -19.02
N ARG A 88 12.03 -8.58 -18.35
CA ARG A 88 11.22 -9.61 -19.02
C ARG A 88 10.11 -9.02 -19.88
N LEU A 89 9.43 -7.97 -19.40
CA LEU A 89 8.39 -7.27 -20.16
C LEU A 89 8.99 -6.55 -21.37
N LYS A 90 10.15 -5.90 -21.22
CA LYS A 90 10.86 -5.25 -22.33
C LYS A 90 11.28 -6.25 -23.40
N ASN A 91 11.83 -7.41 -23.02
CA ASN A 91 12.24 -8.45 -23.98
C ASN A 91 11.05 -9.01 -24.78
N LYS A 92 9.84 -8.91 -24.23
CA LYS A 92 8.59 -9.29 -24.91
C LYS A 92 7.91 -8.13 -25.65
N ILE A 93 8.52 -6.95 -25.71
CA ILE A 93 7.94 -5.75 -26.34
C ILE A 93 6.60 -5.36 -25.67
N LEU A 94 6.46 -5.65 -24.38
CA LEU A 94 5.26 -5.35 -23.59
C LEU A 94 5.39 -4.04 -22.81
N LEU A 95 6.40 -3.21 -23.08
CA LEU A 95 6.56 -1.90 -22.46
C LEU A 95 6.56 -0.82 -23.53
N THR A 96 5.92 0.30 -23.23
CA THR A 96 5.95 1.48 -24.11
C THR A 96 7.39 1.98 -24.26
N PRO A 97 7.78 2.50 -25.44
CA PRO A 97 9.11 3.07 -25.65
C PRO A 97 9.41 4.15 -24.60
N GLY A 98 10.62 4.14 -24.05
CA GLY A 98 11.04 5.07 -23.01
C GLY A 98 10.70 4.65 -21.57
N THR A 99 9.93 3.57 -21.38
CA THR A 99 9.71 3.01 -20.03
C THR A 99 11.03 2.53 -19.43
N SER A 100 11.32 3.01 -18.23
CA SER A 100 12.52 2.66 -17.48
C SER A 100 12.15 1.76 -16.30
N PHE A 101 13.00 0.78 -16.06
CA PHE A 101 12.96 -0.10 -14.89
C PHE A 101 14.33 -0.17 -14.19
N SER A 102 15.35 0.51 -14.73
CA SER A 102 16.66 0.61 -14.10
C SER A 102 16.65 1.62 -12.95
N TRP A 103 15.74 2.61 -12.98
CA TRP A 103 15.61 3.64 -11.94
C TRP A 103 15.33 3.05 -10.55
N TYR A 104 14.66 1.89 -10.46
CA TYR A 104 14.46 1.16 -9.19
C TYR A 104 15.78 0.87 -8.44
N ARG A 105 16.91 0.72 -9.16
CA ARG A 105 18.24 0.54 -8.52
C ARG A 105 18.79 1.81 -7.89
N TYR A 106 18.49 2.97 -8.47
CA TYR A 106 19.16 4.24 -8.14
C TYR A 106 18.26 5.22 -7.40
N GLN A 107 16.94 4.99 -7.35
CA GLN A 107 15.99 5.92 -6.77
C GLN A 107 16.38 6.33 -5.34
N GLU A 108 16.80 5.36 -4.51
CA GLU A 108 17.25 5.62 -3.13
C GLU A 108 18.49 6.53 -3.06
N LYS A 109 19.38 6.48 -4.06
CA LYS A 109 20.58 7.33 -4.08
C LYS A 109 20.22 8.82 -4.12
N GLY A 110 19.17 9.17 -4.86
CA GLY A 110 18.66 10.55 -4.91
C GLY A 110 18.15 11.02 -3.55
N PHE A 111 17.65 10.11 -2.72
CA PHE A 111 17.13 10.45 -1.39
C PHE A 111 18.18 10.35 -0.28
N THR A 112 19.34 9.76 -0.53
CA THR A 112 20.39 9.55 0.48
C THR A 112 20.87 10.88 1.06
N GLN A 113 20.88 11.95 0.26
CA GLN A 113 21.26 13.30 0.70
C GLN A 113 20.39 13.86 1.84
N PHE A 114 19.13 13.41 1.92
CA PHE A 114 18.17 13.85 2.93
C PHE A 114 18.29 13.08 4.24
N PHE A 115 19.17 12.08 4.32
CA PHE A 115 19.36 11.28 5.53
C PHE A 115 20.68 11.63 6.19
N SER A 116 20.65 11.62 7.52
CA SER A 116 21.84 11.68 8.36
C SER A 116 21.76 10.59 9.41
N LYS A 117 22.92 10.18 9.92
CA LYS A 117 23.04 9.18 10.96
C LYS A 117 23.94 9.72 12.07
N GLU A 118 23.42 9.69 13.29
CA GLU A 118 24.16 10.02 14.50
C GLU A 118 24.02 8.86 15.49
N GLY A 119 25.14 8.20 15.81
CA GLY A 119 25.13 6.96 16.59
C GLY A 119 24.19 5.91 15.97
N ASN A 120 23.16 5.52 16.73
CA ASN A 120 22.15 4.55 16.30
C ASN A 120 20.87 5.19 15.73
N LEU A 121 20.81 6.52 15.63
CA LEU A 121 19.66 7.25 15.11
C LEU A 121 19.90 7.61 13.64
N VAL A 122 18.98 7.21 12.77
CA VAL A 122 18.92 7.69 11.39
C VAL A 122 17.76 8.66 11.30
N PHE A 123 18.00 9.86 10.78
CA PHE A 123 16.99 10.90 10.68
C PHE A 123 17.05 11.68 9.36
N ARG A 124 15.98 12.43 9.06
CA ARG A 124 15.90 13.33 7.91
C ARG A 124 16.47 14.70 8.28
N ASN A 125 17.44 15.18 7.51
CA ASN A 125 18.11 16.46 7.78
C ASN A 125 17.49 17.66 7.03
N ASP A 126 16.77 17.42 5.94
CA ASP A 126 16.11 18.45 5.13
C ASP A 126 14.70 18.00 4.72
N ILE A 127 13.72 18.41 5.53
CA ILE A 127 12.30 18.08 5.37
C ILE A 127 11.72 18.84 4.17
N GLN A 128 12.11 20.08 3.96
CA GLN A 128 11.57 20.89 2.88
C GLN A 128 12.03 20.38 1.52
N GLY A 129 13.31 20.03 1.39
CA GLY A 129 13.86 19.43 0.18
C GLY A 129 13.22 18.10 -0.17
N ILE A 130 12.97 17.24 0.82
CA ILE A 130 12.32 15.95 0.55
C ILE A 130 10.83 16.12 0.19
N MET A 131 10.09 17.05 0.82
CA MET A 131 8.70 17.36 0.45
C MET A 131 8.61 17.89 -0.99
N LYS A 132 9.54 18.77 -1.37
CA LYS A 132 9.64 19.29 -2.74
C LYS A 132 9.91 18.19 -3.78
N CYS A 133 10.66 17.14 -3.43
CA CYS A 133 10.84 15.98 -4.33
C CYS A 133 9.55 15.19 -4.60
N PHE A 134 8.52 15.38 -3.78
CA PHE A 134 7.18 14.80 -3.98
C PHE A 134 6.17 15.82 -4.51
N ASP A 135 6.63 17.01 -4.94
CA ASP A 135 5.78 18.12 -5.37
C ASP A 135 4.75 18.55 -4.29
N ILE A 136 5.13 18.37 -3.02
CA ILE A 136 4.34 18.80 -1.86
C ILE A 136 4.88 20.14 -1.36
N GLU A 137 4.00 21.14 -1.29
CA GLU A 137 4.32 22.40 -0.62
C GLU A 137 4.31 22.18 0.90
N TYR A 138 5.44 22.42 1.55
CA TYR A 138 5.60 22.19 2.97
C TYR A 138 5.11 23.40 3.78
N ASP A 139 3.99 23.24 4.47
CA ASP A 139 3.51 24.17 5.50
C ASP A 139 3.65 23.52 6.88
N PRO A 140 4.59 23.97 7.75
CA PRO A 140 4.78 23.41 9.08
C PRO A 140 3.52 23.38 9.96
N SER A 141 2.54 24.25 9.72
CA SER A 141 1.28 24.27 10.48
C SER A 141 0.35 23.10 10.16
N GLU A 142 0.54 22.51 8.98
CA GLU A 142 -0.24 21.37 8.48
C GLU A 142 0.38 20.00 8.81
N TRP A 143 1.56 19.98 9.45
CA TRP A 143 2.26 18.75 9.81
C TRP A 143 2.54 18.64 11.31
N HIS A 144 2.26 17.47 11.87
CA HIS A 144 2.54 17.17 13.27
C HIS A 144 3.60 16.07 13.42
N LEU A 145 4.59 16.35 14.27
CA LEU A 145 5.59 15.37 14.68
C LEU A 145 5.02 14.44 15.74
N PHE A 146 5.02 13.15 15.43
CA PHE A 146 4.76 12.09 16.38
C PHE A 146 6.05 11.34 16.68
N ILE A 147 6.45 11.35 17.95
CA ILE A 147 7.57 10.53 18.45
C ILE A 147 6.96 9.37 19.21
N TYR A 148 7.23 8.18 18.72
CA TYR A 148 6.90 6.93 19.38
C TYR A 148 8.18 6.28 19.87
N SER A 149 8.18 5.90 21.14
CA SER A 149 9.27 5.21 21.79
C SER A 149 8.79 3.89 22.36
N SER A 150 9.73 2.97 22.50
CA SER A 150 9.55 1.68 23.14
C SER A 150 10.87 1.30 23.82
N LYS A 151 10.88 0.21 24.59
CA LYS A 151 12.09 -0.27 25.26
C LYS A 151 13.27 -0.55 24.32
N THR A 152 13.00 -0.82 23.04
CA THR A 152 14.00 -1.28 22.09
C THR A 152 14.04 -0.42 20.82
N SER A 153 13.24 0.63 20.72
CA SER A 153 13.23 1.45 19.52
C SER A 153 12.60 2.82 19.74
N LEU A 154 13.08 3.78 18.95
CA LEU A 154 12.55 5.12 18.82
C LEU A 154 12.17 5.34 17.36
N LYS A 155 11.02 5.95 17.10
CA LYS A 155 10.55 6.31 15.75
C LYS A 155 9.92 7.69 15.78
N ALA A 156 10.29 8.51 14.81
CA ALA A 156 9.70 9.83 14.56
C ALA A 156 8.97 9.79 13.21
N VAL A 157 7.71 10.23 13.20
CA VAL A 157 6.83 10.22 12.04
C VAL A 157 6.11 11.57 11.94
N PHE A 158 6.04 12.13 10.74
CA PHE A 158 5.22 13.29 10.40
C PHE A 158 3.85 12.85 9.89
N LEU A 159 2.81 13.49 10.41
CA LEU A 159 1.42 13.27 10.01
C LEU A 159 0.85 14.57 9.49
N HIS A 160 0.15 14.52 8.35
CA HIS A 160 -0.52 15.68 7.78
C HIS A 160 -1.92 15.86 8.38
N ASN A 161 -2.33 17.11 8.58
CA ASN A 161 -3.67 17.46 9.02
C ASN A 161 -4.74 16.92 8.06
N GLY A 162 -5.79 16.31 8.60
CA GLY A 162 -6.83 15.69 7.77
C GLY A 162 -6.39 14.48 6.94
N ASN A 163 -5.16 13.96 7.13
CA ASN A 163 -4.63 12.77 6.46
C ASN A 163 -4.69 12.82 4.92
N SER A 164 -4.62 14.02 4.34
CA SER A 164 -4.60 14.24 2.89
C SER A 164 -3.35 13.65 2.22
N PHE A 165 -2.26 13.53 2.99
CA PHE A 165 -1.01 12.89 2.57
C PHE A 165 -0.66 11.73 3.48
N SER A 166 0.04 10.75 2.92
CA SER A 166 0.62 9.64 3.68
C SER A 166 1.61 10.13 4.74
N SER A 167 1.65 9.43 5.87
CA SER A 167 2.63 9.69 6.93
C SER A 167 4.07 9.59 6.44
N PHE A 168 4.95 10.44 6.95
CA PHE A 168 6.36 10.50 6.55
C PHE A 168 7.30 10.08 7.68
N SER A 169 8.15 9.07 7.49
CA SER A 169 9.12 8.68 8.51
C SER A 169 10.31 9.64 8.55
N LEU A 170 10.49 10.30 9.70
CA LEU A 170 11.55 11.27 9.91
C LEU A 170 12.76 10.71 10.63
N GLY A 171 12.57 9.72 11.49
CA GLY A 171 13.68 9.15 12.21
C GLY A 171 13.37 7.77 12.76
N HIS A 172 14.40 6.94 12.89
CA HIS A 172 14.27 5.68 13.58
C HIS A 172 15.59 5.27 14.23
N SER A 173 15.47 4.57 15.35
CA SER A 173 16.55 3.84 16.00
C SER A 173 15.98 2.55 16.59
N VAL A 174 16.73 1.46 16.53
CA VAL A 174 16.38 0.16 17.14
C VAL A 174 17.26 -0.17 18.35
N HIS A 175 18.05 0.80 18.82
CA HIS A 175 18.94 0.65 19.97
C HIS A 175 18.89 1.84 20.93
N LEU A 176 18.03 2.85 20.68
CA LEU A 176 17.76 3.88 21.68
C LEU A 176 16.67 3.40 22.62
N GLU A 177 16.94 3.54 23.92
CA GLU A 177 15.96 3.43 25.00
C GLU A 177 15.64 4.82 25.56
N GLU A 178 14.41 5.02 26.03
CA GLU A 178 14.08 6.21 26.82
C GLU A 178 14.76 6.12 28.18
N ASN A 179 15.58 7.10 28.51
CA ASN A 179 16.10 7.28 29.86
C ASN A 179 15.43 8.51 30.49
N TYR A 180 14.76 8.31 31.63
CA TYR A 180 14.10 9.35 32.41
C TYR A 180 15.02 9.97 33.47
N ASN A 181 16.32 9.72 33.39
CA ASN A 181 17.27 10.08 34.45
C ASN A 181 17.61 11.57 34.51
N ASP A 182 17.14 12.36 33.55
CA ASP A 182 17.44 13.79 33.42
C ASP A 182 16.25 14.70 33.78
N PHE A 183 15.21 14.17 34.45
CA PHE A 183 14.07 14.92 35.00
C PHE A 183 14.03 14.91 36.54
#